data_AF-A0A917P0R4-F1
#
_entry.id   AF-A0A917P0R4-F1
#
_cell.length_a   1.000
_cell.length_b   1.000
_cell.length_c   1.000
_cell.angle_alpha   90.00
_cell.angle_beta   90.00
_cell.angle_gamma   90.00
#
_symmetry.space_group_name_H-M   'P 1'
#
loop_
_entity.id
_entity.type
_entity.pdbx_description
1 polymer ?
#
loop_
_entity_poly.entity_id
_entity_poly.type
_entity_poly.pdbx_seq_one_letter_code
_entity_poly.pdbx_strand_id
1 'polypeptide(L)'
;MRRPFACLAAGSAVIGGLTVAAPPASAADSGSFSVLTYNVAGLPEAISSAPTPRESSTTTIGQRIAPYDVVHVQEDFKYHATLYAADTAHAYRTATSGGAGIGSGLNTLAKLPYDEDDFERVGWNSCTYGSGDCLTPKGFTFMRGASPKASKQWTLN
;
A
#
# COMPACT_ATOMS: atom_id res chain seq x y z
N MET A 1 -42.18 34.47 -56.25
CA MET A 1 -42.42 33.43 -55.23
C MET A 1 -41.09 32.87 -54.77
N ARG A 2 -40.83 32.82 -53.45
CA ARG A 2 -39.95 31.88 -52.68
C ARG A 2 -38.49 31.70 -53.18
N ARG A 3 -37.40 31.77 -52.40
CA ARG A 3 -37.03 32.00 -50.99
C ARG A 3 -35.48 32.14 -51.01
N PRO A 4 -34.84 32.89 -50.09
CA PRO A 4 -33.38 32.96 -49.98
C PRO A 4 -32.83 31.76 -49.18
N PHE A 5 -31.62 31.30 -49.49
CA PHE A 5 -30.85 30.42 -48.60
C PHE A 5 -29.61 31.16 -48.11
N ALA A 6 -29.60 31.39 -46.80
CA ALA A 6 -28.58 32.07 -46.04
C ALA A 6 -27.34 31.17 -45.86
N CYS A 7 -26.15 31.74 -46.02
CA CYS A 7 -24.90 31.15 -45.56
C CYS A 7 -24.90 31.13 -44.03
N LEU A 8 -24.95 29.94 -43.43
CA LEU A 8 -24.61 29.73 -42.02
C LEU A 8 -23.09 29.75 -41.88
N ALA A 9 -22.55 30.84 -41.32
CA ALA A 9 -21.19 30.88 -40.82
C ALA A 9 -21.16 30.15 -39.46
N ALA A 10 -20.49 29.00 -39.40
CA ALA A 10 -20.21 28.32 -38.14
C ALA A 10 -19.12 29.12 -37.38
N GLY A 11 -19.52 29.87 -36.36
CA GLY A 11 -18.60 30.53 -35.44
C GLY A 11 -17.99 29.51 -34.49
N SER A 12 -16.68 29.28 -34.58
CA SER A 12 -15.92 28.52 -33.58
C SER A 12 -15.85 29.34 -32.29
N ALA A 13 -16.63 28.96 -31.28
CA ALA A 13 -16.49 29.49 -29.93
C ALA A 13 -15.21 28.90 -29.31
N VAL A 14 -14.14 29.70 -29.26
CA VAL A 14 -12.92 29.35 -28.51
C VAL A 14 -13.26 29.53 -27.03
N ILE A 15 -13.57 28.42 -26.35
CA ILE A 15 -13.66 28.40 -24.89
C ILE A 15 -12.22 28.53 -24.38
N GLY A 16 -11.82 29.76 -24.03
CA GLY A 16 -10.57 30.02 -23.34
C GLY A 16 -10.60 29.30 -22.00
N GLY A 17 -9.86 28.19 -21.89
CA GLY A 17 -9.72 27.45 -20.65
C GLY A 17 -9.08 28.35 -19.60
N LEU A 18 -9.81 28.66 -18.52
CA LEU A 18 -9.21 29.23 -17.33
C LEU A 18 -8.28 28.18 -16.74
N THR A 19 -6.97 28.33 -16.96
CA THR A 19 -5.95 27.60 -16.19
C THR A 19 -5.90 28.23 -14.80
N VAL A 20 -6.72 27.72 -13.87
CA VAL A 20 -6.55 28.02 -12.46
C VAL A 20 -5.23 27.38 -12.03
N ALA A 21 -4.19 28.20 -11.88
CA ALA A 21 -2.92 27.73 -11.33
C ALA A 21 -3.18 27.24 -9.91
N ALA A 22 -2.95 25.94 -9.66
CA ALA A 22 -3.04 25.40 -8.31
C ALA A 22 -2.04 26.16 -7.41
N PRO A 23 -2.45 26.61 -6.22
CA PRO A 23 -1.52 27.26 -5.29
C PRO A 23 -0.37 26.29 -4.97
N PRO A 24 0.85 26.81 -4.77
CA PRO A 24 1.99 25.97 -4.43
C PRO A 24 1.69 25.18 -3.16
N ALA A 25 1.90 23.86 -3.21
CA ALA A 25 1.73 22.99 -2.06
C ALA A 25 2.74 23.39 -0.97
N SER A 26 2.25 23.97 0.12
CA SER A 26 3.06 24.25 1.30
C SER A 26 3.30 22.94 2.05
N ALA A 27 4.53 22.40 2.00
CA ALA A 27 4.94 21.26 2.82
C ALA A 27 4.86 21.63 4.32
N ALA A 28 4.65 20.65 5.21
CA ALA A 28 4.86 20.91 6.63
C ALA A 28 6.37 20.93 6.87
N ASP A 29 6.90 21.98 7.49
CA ASP A 29 8.35 22.09 7.77
C ASP A 29 8.83 21.05 8.80
N SER A 30 7.91 20.41 9.52
CA SER A 30 8.16 19.33 10.48
C SER A 30 6.92 18.48 10.77
N GLY A 31 7.15 17.29 11.31
CA GLY A 31 6.13 16.32 11.73
C GLY A 31 6.78 15.05 12.28
N SER A 32 5.98 14.19 12.92
CA SER A 32 6.43 12.87 13.36
C SER A 32 5.82 11.79 12.48
N PHE A 33 6.60 10.74 12.22
CA PHE A 33 6.19 9.57 11.47
C PHE A 33 6.74 8.33 12.16
N SER A 34 5.88 7.35 12.40
CA SER A 34 6.20 6.15 13.16
C SER A 34 6.12 4.90 12.29
N VAL A 35 7.16 4.07 12.33
CA VAL A 35 7.27 2.86 11.52
C VAL A 35 7.56 1.66 12.41
N LEU A 36 6.87 0.55 12.17
CA LEU A 36 7.21 -0.76 12.72
C LEU A 36 7.64 -1.69 11.61
N THR A 37 8.73 -2.43 11.83
CA THR A 37 9.03 -3.65 11.08
C THR A 37 8.95 -4.84 12.01
N TYR A 38 8.22 -5.89 11.61
CA TYR A 38 8.02 -7.05 12.46
C TYR A 38 7.88 -8.35 11.66
N ASN A 39 8.74 -9.33 11.94
CA ASN A 39 8.56 -10.68 11.44
C ASN A 39 7.45 -11.37 12.24
N VAL A 40 6.33 -11.67 11.59
CA VAL A 40 5.14 -12.25 12.25
C VAL A 40 5.22 -13.76 12.42
N ALA A 41 6.27 -14.41 11.89
CA ALA A 41 6.45 -15.85 11.89
C ALA A 41 5.18 -16.59 11.43
N GLY A 42 4.65 -16.17 10.28
CA GLY A 42 3.34 -16.55 9.75
C GLY A 42 3.36 -17.78 8.84
N LEU A 43 4.30 -18.70 9.04
CA LEU A 43 4.26 -20.05 8.46
C LEU A 43 3.06 -20.83 9.01
N PRO A 44 2.47 -21.77 8.25
CA PRO A 44 1.46 -22.69 8.77
C PRO A 44 1.91 -23.37 10.06
N GLU A 45 1.00 -23.52 11.03
CA GLU A 45 1.27 -24.10 12.36
C GLU A 45 2.14 -25.37 12.30
N ALA A 46 1.81 -26.30 11.42
CA ALA A 46 2.50 -27.59 11.29
C ALA A 46 3.99 -27.51 10.91
N ILE A 47 4.45 -26.37 10.38
CA ILE A 47 5.85 -26.16 9.96
C ILE A 47 6.48 -24.92 10.60
N SER A 48 5.80 -24.27 11.53
CA SER A 48 6.32 -23.13 12.27
C SER A 48 7.23 -23.59 13.42
N SER A 49 8.37 -22.92 13.59
CA SER A 49 9.28 -23.15 14.72
C SER A 49 8.92 -22.36 15.98
N ALA A 50 7.95 -21.46 15.88
CA ALA A 50 7.73 -20.47 16.91
C ALA A 50 6.86 -21.00 18.06
N PRO A 51 7.11 -20.55 19.31
CA PRO A 51 6.72 -21.27 20.52
C PRO A 51 5.25 -21.09 20.93
N THR A 52 4.53 -20.20 20.26
CA THR A 52 3.12 -19.87 20.56
C THR A 52 2.21 -20.26 19.39
N PRO A 53 0.91 -20.49 19.61
CA PRO A 53 0.00 -20.77 18.49
C PRO A 53 -0.04 -19.61 17.50
N ARG A 54 0.09 -19.93 16.20
CA ARG A 54 0.27 -18.92 15.14
C ARG A 54 -0.93 -18.00 14.99
N GLU A 55 -2.13 -18.56 15.00
CA GLU A 55 -3.35 -17.79 14.77
C GLU A 55 -3.60 -16.76 15.88
N SER A 56 -3.58 -17.17 17.15
CA SER A 56 -3.80 -16.26 18.28
C SER A 56 -2.67 -15.23 18.43
N SER A 57 -1.42 -15.62 18.12
CA SER A 57 -0.29 -14.69 18.08
C SER A 57 -0.48 -13.65 16.99
N THR A 58 -0.87 -14.06 15.78
CA THR A 58 -1.12 -13.15 14.64
C THR A 58 -2.27 -12.18 14.94
N THR A 59 -3.36 -12.66 15.53
CA THR A 59 -4.46 -11.79 15.99
C THR A 59 -3.96 -10.75 16.99
N THR A 60 -3.15 -11.17 17.96
CA THR A 60 -2.59 -10.27 18.98
C THR A 60 -1.65 -9.23 18.36
N ILE A 61 -0.86 -9.62 17.36
CA ILE A 61 -0.02 -8.69 16.61
C ILE A 61 -0.90 -7.65 15.92
N GLY A 62 -1.92 -8.07 15.15
CA GLY A 62 -2.83 -7.14 14.45
C GLY A 62 -3.52 -6.13 15.38
N GLN A 63 -3.87 -6.54 16.59
CA GLN A 63 -4.45 -5.65 17.61
C GLN A 63 -3.46 -4.62 18.19
N ARG A 64 -2.15 -4.91 18.15
CA ARG A 64 -1.12 -4.10 18.82
C ARG A 64 -0.37 -3.14 17.90
N ILE A 65 -0.50 -3.29 16.59
CA ILE A 65 0.24 -2.47 15.62
C ILE A 65 -0.41 -1.09 15.36
N ALA A 66 -1.63 -0.85 15.84
CA ALA A 66 -2.36 0.41 15.66
C ALA A 66 -1.61 1.71 16.03
N PRO A 67 -0.65 1.76 16.97
CA PRO A 67 0.09 2.98 17.27
C PRO A 67 1.00 3.49 16.14
N TYR A 68 1.42 2.64 15.20
CA TYR A 68 2.36 3.00 14.13
C TYR A 68 1.64 3.57 12.91
N ASP A 69 2.30 4.41 12.10
CA ASP A 69 1.71 4.97 10.88
C ASP A 69 1.87 4.03 9.68
N VAL A 70 2.99 3.32 9.65
CA VAL A 70 3.29 2.27 8.67
C VAL A 70 3.87 1.05 9.38
N VAL A 71 3.41 -0.13 8.98
CA VAL A 71 3.83 -1.42 9.51
C VAL A 71 4.25 -2.30 8.35
N HIS A 72 5.52 -2.69 8.33
CA HIS A 72 6.06 -3.68 7.41
C HIS A 72 6.18 -5.02 8.12
N VAL A 73 5.46 -6.02 7.63
CA VAL A 73 5.53 -7.38 8.17
C VAL A 73 6.36 -8.29 7.27
N GLN A 74 7.10 -9.20 7.91
CA GLN A 74 7.82 -10.30 7.23
C GLN A 74 7.21 -11.65 7.63
N GLU A 75 7.42 -12.66 6.78
CA GLU A 75 6.87 -14.02 6.93
C GLU A 75 5.34 -14.11 7.03
N ASP A 76 4.62 -13.13 6.49
CA ASP A 76 3.17 -13.20 6.40
C ASP A 76 2.72 -14.12 5.24
N PHE A 77 2.76 -15.43 5.49
CA PHE A 77 2.51 -16.48 4.49
C PHE A 77 1.13 -17.14 4.62
N LYS A 78 0.63 -17.36 5.84
CA LYS A 78 -0.60 -18.15 6.07
C LYS A 78 -1.72 -17.37 6.77
N TYR A 79 -1.39 -16.47 7.67
CA TYR A 79 -2.36 -15.81 8.57
C TYR A 79 -2.68 -14.36 8.16
N HIS A 80 -2.46 -14.02 6.89
CA HIS A 80 -2.68 -12.68 6.33
C HIS A 80 -4.07 -12.12 6.62
N ALA A 81 -5.12 -12.91 6.34
CA ALA A 81 -6.50 -12.50 6.60
C ALA A 81 -6.76 -12.27 8.10
N THR A 82 -6.17 -13.09 8.97
CA THR A 82 -6.26 -12.95 10.43
C THR A 82 -5.58 -11.66 10.89
N LEU A 83 -4.37 -11.39 10.40
CA LEU A 83 -3.64 -10.15 10.70
C LEU A 83 -4.46 -8.92 10.29
N TYR A 84 -5.02 -8.94 9.07
CA TYR A 84 -5.78 -7.83 8.51
C TYR A 84 -7.15 -7.66 9.18
N ALA A 85 -7.80 -8.75 9.58
CA ALA A 85 -9.07 -8.66 10.32
C ALA A 85 -8.89 -8.09 11.73
N ALA A 86 -7.73 -8.34 12.36
CA ALA A 86 -7.44 -7.91 13.72
C ALA A 86 -6.95 -6.45 13.81
N ASP A 87 -6.31 -5.93 12.76
CA ASP A 87 -5.99 -4.51 12.64
C ASP A 87 -7.19 -3.73 12.11
N THR A 88 -7.56 -2.65 12.80
CA THR A 88 -8.64 -1.74 12.39
C THR A 88 -8.14 -0.33 12.11
N ALA A 89 -6.85 -0.07 12.27
CA ALA A 89 -6.28 1.28 12.18
C ALA A 89 -5.69 1.61 10.80
N HIS A 90 -5.19 0.63 10.05
CA HIS A 90 -4.51 0.87 8.78
C HIS A 90 -5.42 0.55 7.60
N ALA A 91 -5.99 1.57 6.96
CA ALA A 91 -6.92 1.38 5.83
C ALA A 91 -6.22 0.99 4.52
N TYR A 92 -4.94 1.31 4.35
CA TYR A 92 -4.21 1.09 3.11
C TYR A 92 -3.25 -0.07 3.28
N ARG A 93 -3.44 -1.14 2.50
CA ARG A 93 -2.73 -2.40 2.72
C ARG A 93 -2.31 -3.01 1.40
N THR A 94 -1.14 -3.66 1.38
CA THR A 94 -0.72 -4.43 0.21
C THR A 94 -1.48 -5.75 0.17
N ALA A 95 -1.82 -6.25 -1.02
CA ALA A 95 -2.28 -7.63 -1.16
C ALA A 95 -1.15 -8.62 -0.82
N THR A 96 -1.53 -9.82 -0.36
CA THR A 96 -0.56 -10.91 -0.18
C THR A 96 0.03 -11.34 -1.53
N SER A 97 1.31 -11.71 -1.53
CA SER A 97 1.97 -12.35 -2.68
C SER A 97 1.81 -13.88 -2.71
N GLY A 98 1.08 -14.44 -1.74
CA GLY A 98 0.84 -15.88 -1.62
C GLY A 98 1.55 -16.53 -0.44
N GLY A 99 1.36 -17.85 -0.30
CA GLY A 99 1.92 -18.63 0.80
C GLY A 99 3.42 -18.90 0.64
N ALA A 100 4.02 -19.50 1.68
CA ALA A 100 5.42 -19.93 1.66
C ALA A 100 5.68 -20.83 0.44
N GLY A 101 6.82 -20.63 -0.23
CA GLY A 101 7.12 -21.24 -1.54
C GLY A 101 6.79 -20.36 -2.75
N ILE A 102 5.75 -19.54 -2.65
CA ILE A 102 5.21 -18.76 -3.79
C ILE A 102 5.34 -17.27 -3.52
N GLY A 103 4.78 -16.81 -2.41
CA GLY A 103 4.88 -15.43 -1.97
C GLY A 103 6.15 -15.17 -1.19
N SER A 104 6.47 -13.89 -1.01
CA SER A 104 7.66 -13.43 -0.27
C SER A 104 7.42 -13.14 1.21
N GLY A 105 6.15 -13.09 1.64
CA GLY A 105 5.78 -12.82 3.03
C GLY A 105 5.97 -11.36 3.49
N LEU A 106 6.31 -10.44 2.57
CA LEU A 106 6.55 -9.02 2.83
C LEU A 106 5.30 -8.14 2.62
N ASN A 107 4.52 -7.80 3.64
CA ASN A 107 3.31 -6.98 3.44
C ASN A 107 3.39 -5.66 4.20
N THR A 108 2.66 -4.65 3.72
CA THR A 108 2.60 -3.34 4.36
C THR A 108 1.17 -2.98 4.74
N LEU A 109 1.01 -2.44 5.94
CA LEU A 109 -0.21 -1.79 6.42
C LEU A 109 0.12 -0.34 6.73
N ALA A 110 -0.67 0.61 6.23
CA ALA A 110 -0.46 2.04 6.38
C ALA A 110 -1.76 2.79 6.72
N LYS A 111 -1.63 3.85 7.51
CA LYS A 111 -2.72 4.79 7.80
C LYS A 111 -2.93 5.81 6.68
N LEU A 112 -1.89 6.08 5.90
CA LEU A 112 -1.91 7.02 4.78
C LEU A 112 -1.95 6.26 3.45
N PRO A 113 -2.61 6.83 2.42
CA PRO A 113 -2.60 6.22 1.10
C PRO A 113 -1.19 6.16 0.54
N TYR A 114 -0.96 5.20 -0.34
CA TYR A 114 0.24 5.08 -1.14
C TYR A 114 -0.14 4.95 -2.60
N ASP A 115 0.82 5.26 -3.47
CA ASP A 115 0.69 5.08 -4.90
C ASP A 115 0.72 3.58 -5.22
N GLU A 116 -0.45 2.99 -5.45
CA GLU A 116 -0.59 1.56 -5.73
C GLU A 116 0.04 1.17 -7.08
N ASP A 117 0.08 2.10 -8.04
CA ASP A 117 0.68 1.88 -9.36
C ASP A 117 2.22 1.85 -9.30
N ASP A 118 2.81 2.41 -8.25
CA ASP A 118 4.27 2.49 -7.99
C ASP A 118 4.72 1.49 -6.91
N PHE A 119 3.82 0.60 -6.45
CA PHE A 119 4.19 -0.46 -5.51
C PHE A 119 4.98 -1.55 -6.22
N GLU A 120 6.22 -1.78 -5.77
CA GLU A 120 7.09 -2.79 -6.32
C GLU A 120 7.44 -3.88 -5.31
N ARG A 121 7.69 -5.07 -5.85
CA ARG A 121 8.12 -6.23 -5.09
C ARG A 121 9.28 -6.90 -5.80
N VAL A 122 10.47 -6.72 -5.24
CA VAL A 122 11.71 -7.08 -5.91
C VAL A 122 12.35 -8.25 -5.18
N GLY A 123 12.46 -9.38 -5.87
CA GLY A 123 13.15 -10.56 -5.37
C GLY A 123 14.67 -10.42 -5.45
N TRP A 124 15.39 -11.04 -4.51
CA TRP A 124 16.84 -11.19 -4.64
C TRP A 124 17.19 -12.22 -5.72
N ASN A 125 18.29 -11.97 -6.44
CA ASN A 125 18.78 -12.88 -7.49
C ASN A 125 19.57 -14.09 -6.95
N SER A 126 19.84 -14.12 -5.65
CA SER A 126 20.60 -15.17 -4.99
C SER A 126 19.99 -15.49 -3.62
N CYS A 127 20.12 -16.73 -3.20
CA CYS A 127 19.69 -17.20 -1.88
C CYS A 127 20.81 -17.98 -1.19
N THR A 128 20.72 -18.08 0.14
CA THR A 128 21.65 -18.88 0.95
C THR A 128 21.08 -20.29 1.12
N TYR A 129 21.88 -21.31 0.79
CA TYR A 129 21.50 -22.70 1.01
C TYR A 129 21.54 -23.07 2.50
N GLY A 130 20.63 -23.94 2.93
CA GLY A 130 20.59 -24.45 4.31
C GLY A 130 19.93 -23.53 5.35
N SER A 131 19.62 -22.28 5.01
CA SER A 131 18.93 -21.33 5.90
C SER A 131 17.40 -21.26 5.71
N GLY A 132 16.85 -22.00 4.74
CA GLY A 132 15.46 -21.85 4.31
C GLY A 132 15.22 -20.64 3.38
N ASP A 133 16.26 -19.87 3.06
CA ASP A 133 16.12 -18.68 2.20
C ASP A 133 15.73 -19.01 0.78
N CYS A 134 16.18 -20.15 0.26
CA CYS A 134 15.82 -20.63 -1.09
C CYS A 134 14.40 -21.22 -1.17
N LEU A 135 13.65 -21.31 -0.06
CA LEU A 135 12.32 -21.93 -0.04
C LEU A 135 11.17 -20.95 -0.31
N THR A 136 11.45 -19.66 -0.43
CA THR A 136 10.45 -18.63 -0.71
C THR A 136 11.16 -17.43 -1.33
N PRO A 137 10.51 -16.68 -2.26
CA PRO A 137 11.11 -15.49 -2.84
C PRO A 137 11.43 -14.45 -1.76
N LYS A 138 12.69 -14.36 -1.35
CA LYS A 138 13.15 -13.29 -0.46
C LYS A 138 13.42 -12.01 -1.27
N GLY A 139 13.39 -10.85 -0.62
CA GLY A 139 13.48 -9.58 -1.34
C GLY A 139 13.15 -8.35 -0.50
N PHE A 140 12.66 -7.32 -1.18
CA PHE A 140 12.13 -6.09 -0.58
C PHE A 140 10.87 -5.61 -1.31
N THR A 141 10.14 -4.72 -0.67
CA THR A 141 9.06 -3.94 -1.29
C THR A 141 9.43 -2.47 -1.35
N PHE A 142 9.00 -1.78 -2.39
CA PHE A 142 9.11 -0.34 -2.52
C PHE A 142 7.71 0.28 -2.67
N MET A 143 7.50 1.44 -2.07
CA MET A 143 6.24 2.18 -2.15
C MET A 143 6.46 3.67 -1.94
N ARG A 144 5.63 4.50 -2.58
CA ARG A 144 5.58 5.95 -2.35
C ARG A 144 4.32 6.32 -1.56
N GLY A 145 4.50 6.70 -0.30
CA GLY A 145 3.41 7.15 0.57
C GLY A 145 2.99 8.60 0.31
N ALA A 146 1.72 8.91 0.52
CA ALA A 146 1.24 10.29 0.52
C ALA A 146 1.69 11.04 1.78
N SER A 147 1.94 12.34 1.65
CA SER A 147 2.13 13.20 2.81
C SER A 147 0.79 13.51 3.49
N PRO A 148 0.75 13.74 4.82
CA PRO A 148 -0.48 14.10 5.54
C PRO A 148 -1.20 15.35 5.01
N LYS A 149 -0.50 16.23 4.27
CA LYS A 149 -1.08 17.39 3.60
C LYS A 149 -1.69 17.06 2.25
N ALA A 150 -1.10 16.12 1.50
CA ALA A 150 -1.63 15.70 0.20
C ALA A 150 -3.01 15.03 0.33
N SER A 151 -3.26 14.26 1.39
CA SER A 151 -4.55 13.57 1.60
C SER A 151 -5.74 14.51 1.85
N LYS A 152 -5.50 15.74 2.34
CA LYS A 152 -6.57 16.75 2.57
C LYS A 152 -6.94 17.53 1.30
N GLN A 153 -6.13 17.49 0.25
CA GLN A 153 -6.36 18.27 -0.96
C GLN A 153 -7.28 17.57 -1.97
N TRP A 154 -7.57 16.27 -1.79
CA TRP A 154 -8.35 15.45 -2.72
C TRP A 154 -9.82 15.25 -2.35
N THR A 155 -10.31 15.78 -1.22
CA THR A 155 -11.75 15.79 -0.93
C THR A 155 -12.42 16.91 -1.71
N LEU A 156 -12.88 16.60 -2.93
CA LEU A 156 -13.80 17.44 -3.70
C LEU A 156 -15.21 17.32 -3.10
N ASN A 157 -15.85 18.47 -2.82
CA ASN A 157 -17.31 18.57 -2.66
C ASN A 157 -17.98 18.59 -4.03
#